data_AF-A0A926F0J4-F1
#
_entry.id   AF-A0A926F0J4-F1
#
_cell.length_a   1.000
_cell.length_b   1.000
_cell.length_c   1.000
_cell.angle_alpha   90.00
_cell.angle_beta   90.00
_cell.angle_gamma   90.00
#
_symmetry.space_group_name_H-M   'P 1'
#
loop_
_entity.id
_entity.type
_entity.pdbx_description
1 polymer ?
#
loop_
_entity_poly.entity_id
_entity_poly.type
_entity_poly.pdbx_seq_one_letter_code
_entity_poly.pdbx_strand_id
1 'polypeptide(L)'
;MSYDYDYINGRKVPQMVISEDTIISGVHHGTVHVERGVLTISGKLYGTLDAQSDTKVVITGEQHGTVNVNDNALVIVSGKLHGTTSVSYNGTIEVENTGKLVGTLNNRGTVIVRGGFGGVLSGNGVILEGNGYIKQPKVENGINYYE
;
A
#
# COMPACT_ATOMS: atom_id res chain seq x y z
N MET A 1 -4.96 -11.40 -19.19
CA MET A 1 -6.29 -11.28 -18.54
C MET A 1 -7.00 -10.05 -19.10
N SER A 2 -8.33 -9.96 -19.03
CA SER A 2 -9.06 -8.71 -19.33
C SER A 2 -9.48 -8.09 -18.01
N TYR A 3 -8.97 -6.90 -17.71
CA TYR A 3 -9.39 -6.10 -16.57
C TYR A 3 -10.66 -5.32 -16.89
N ASP A 4 -11.30 -4.80 -15.84
CA ASP A 4 -12.52 -4.00 -15.97
C ASP A 4 -12.18 -2.52 -16.18
N TYR A 5 -13.18 -1.65 -16.06
CA TYR A 5 -13.07 -0.21 -16.12
C TYR A 5 -13.37 0.40 -14.74
N ASP A 6 -12.60 1.41 -14.37
CA ASP A 6 -12.98 2.29 -13.27
C ASP A 6 -14.00 3.34 -13.74
N TYR A 7 -14.78 3.88 -12.81
CA TYR A 7 -15.60 5.06 -13.05
C TYR A 7 -14.98 6.29 -12.38
N ILE A 8 -14.37 7.15 -13.18
CA ILE A 8 -13.68 8.36 -12.73
C ILE A 8 -14.43 9.56 -13.29
N ASN A 9 -14.94 10.43 -12.42
CA ASN A 9 -15.77 11.58 -12.78
C ASN A 9 -16.95 11.20 -13.69
N GLY A 10 -17.58 10.06 -13.41
CA GLY A 10 -18.71 9.52 -14.17
C GLY A 10 -18.36 8.90 -15.53
N ARG A 11 -17.07 8.77 -15.87
CA ARG A 11 -16.62 8.17 -17.13
C ARG A 11 -15.93 6.84 -16.88
N LYS A 12 -16.16 5.87 -17.78
CA LYS A 12 -15.39 4.63 -17.82
C LYS A 12 -13.95 4.93 -18.25
N VAL A 13 -13.00 4.50 -17.45
CA VAL A 13 -11.56 4.60 -17.72
C VAL A 13 -10.96 3.19 -17.60
N PRO A 14 -10.22 2.71 -18.59
CA PRO A 14 -9.53 1.41 -18.47
C PRO A 14 -8.60 1.41 -17.27
N GLN A 15 -8.59 0.30 -16.54
CA GLN A 15 -7.64 0.10 -15.44
C GLN A 15 -6.21 0.03 -15.98
N MET A 16 -5.26 0.58 -15.22
CA MET A 16 -3.85 0.63 -15.64
C MET A 16 -3.18 -0.72 -15.35
N VAL A 17 -2.45 -1.24 -16.34
CA VAL A 17 -1.70 -2.50 -16.22
C VAL A 17 -0.22 -2.21 -16.40
N ILE A 18 0.57 -2.55 -15.39
CA ILE A 18 2.03 -2.46 -15.40
C ILE A 18 2.59 -3.83 -15.77
N SER A 19 3.29 -3.89 -16.89
CA SER A 19 3.93 -5.11 -17.38
C SER A 19 5.44 -4.97 -17.63
N GLU A 20 5.98 -3.78 -17.34
CA GLU A 20 7.39 -3.39 -17.40
C GLU A 20 7.66 -2.29 -16.36
N ASP A 21 8.93 -2.00 -16.10
CA ASP A 21 9.32 -0.99 -15.11
C ASP A 21 8.70 0.37 -15.43
N THR A 22 7.93 0.89 -14.49
CA THR A 22 7.10 2.10 -14.70
C THR A 22 7.20 3.03 -13.50
N ILE A 23 7.16 4.34 -13.77
CA ILE A 23 7.13 5.38 -12.73
C ILE A 23 5.85 6.20 -12.85
N ILE A 24 5.07 6.28 -11.77
CA ILE A 24 3.98 7.25 -11.61
C ILE A 24 4.52 8.43 -10.81
N SER A 25 4.89 9.51 -11.51
CA SER A 25 5.43 10.74 -10.92
C SER A 25 4.41 11.85 -10.68
N GLY A 26 3.26 11.78 -11.37
CA GLY A 26 2.14 12.70 -11.22
C GLY A 26 1.05 12.17 -10.30
N VAL A 27 -0.16 12.72 -10.44
CA VAL A 27 -1.36 12.18 -9.79
C VAL A 27 -2.04 11.19 -10.73
N HIS A 28 -2.26 9.96 -10.26
CA HIS A 28 -3.06 8.95 -10.94
C HIS A 28 -4.32 8.65 -10.13
N HIS A 29 -5.45 8.52 -10.81
CA HIS A 29 -6.72 8.07 -10.22
C HIS A 29 -7.12 6.76 -10.87
N GLY A 30 -7.55 5.79 -10.07
CA GLY A 30 -8.03 4.50 -10.54
C GLY A 30 -7.24 3.32 -10.00
N THR A 31 -7.52 2.17 -10.59
CA THR A 31 -6.95 0.87 -10.26
C THR A 31 -5.71 0.63 -11.11
N VAL A 32 -4.63 0.24 -10.44
CA VAL A 32 -3.36 -0.14 -11.04
C VAL A 32 -3.06 -1.59 -10.69
N HIS A 33 -2.98 -2.45 -11.70
CA HIS A 33 -2.51 -3.83 -11.59
C HIS A 33 -1.04 -3.89 -11.95
N VAL A 34 -0.20 -4.41 -11.06
CA VAL A 34 1.20 -4.68 -11.33
C VAL A 34 1.34 -6.16 -11.60
N GLU A 35 1.38 -6.54 -12.88
CA GLU A 35 1.51 -7.94 -13.28
C GLU A 35 2.97 -8.36 -13.37
N ARG A 36 3.86 -7.45 -13.81
CA ARG A 36 5.29 -7.69 -13.99
C ARG A 36 6.08 -6.40 -13.88
N GLY A 37 7.39 -6.52 -13.67
CA GLY A 37 8.32 -5.41 -13.53
C GLY A 37 8.24 -4.74 -12.15
N VAL A 38 8.84 -3.55 -12.06
CA VAL A 38 8.86 -2.71 -10.86
C VAL A 38 8.00 -1.47 -11.09
N LEU A 39 6.97 -1.29 -10.27
CA LEU A 39 6.23 -0.01 -10.22
C LEU A 39 6.87 0.89 -9.16
N THR A 40 7.24 2.11 -9.54
CA THR A 40 7.61 3.18 -8.60
C THR A 40 6.53 4.26 -8.57
N ILE A 41 5.96 4.54 -7.40
CA ILE A 41 5.05 5.65 -7.18
C ILE A 41 5.83 6.76 -6.48
N SER A 42 6.26 7.78 -7.24
CA SER A 42 6.93 8.97 -6.73
C SER A 42 6.00 10.18 -6.60
N GLY A 43 4.87 10.17 -7.31
CA GLY A 43 3.78 11.11 -7.19
C GLY A 43 2.68 10.63 -6.22
N LYS A 44 1.43 10.66 -6.67
CA LYS A 44 0.27 10.22 -5.89
C LYS A 44 -0.59 9.22 -6.66
N LEU A 45 -1.00 8.14 -6.02
CA LEU A 45 -2.01 7.22 -6.52
C LEU A 45 -3.26 7.28 -5.64
N TYR A 46 -4.40 7.63 -6.22
CA TYR A 46 -5.72 7.59 -5.59
C TYR A 46 -6.55 6.45 -6.18
N GLY A 47 -6.66 5.34 -5.46
CA GLY A 47 -7.45 4.19 -5.90
C GLY A 47 -6.90 2.87 -5.39
N THR A 48 -7.04 1.83 -6.20
CA THR A 48 -6.60 0.47 -5.87
C THR A 48 -5.23 0.20 -6.47
N LEU A 49 -4.30 -0.30 -5.66
CA LEU A 49 -3.04 -0.88 -6.11
C LEU A 49 -3.10 -2.39 -5.87
N ASP A 50 -3.02 -3.17 -6.94
CA ASP A 50 -2.97 -4.62 -6.90
C ASP A 50 -1.57 -5.09 -7.33
N ALA A 51 -0.71 -5.38 -6.34
CA ALA A 51 0.61 -5.94 -6.57
C ALA A 51 0.47 -7.46 -6.74
N GLN A 52 0.58 -7.94 -7.96
CA GLN A 52 0.43 -9.38 -8.25
C GLN A 52 1.66 -10.17 -7.85
N SER A 53 1.53 -11.49 -7.92
CA SER A 53 2.60 -12.39 -7.49
C SER A 53 3.92 -12.11 -8.18
N ASP A 54 4.99 -12.24 -7.40
CA ASP A 54 6.38 -12.07 -7.85
C ASP A 54 6.68 -10.66 -8.42
N THR A 55 5.88 -9.64 -8.07
CA THR A 55 6.13 -8.25 -8.45
C THR A 55 6.71 -7.40 -7.34
N LYS A 56 7.23 -6.23 -7.70
CA LYS A 56 7.76 -5.25 -6.76
C LYS A 56 7.12 -3.88 -6.95
N VAL A 57 6.70 -3.26 -5.86
CA VAL A 57 6.24 -1.87 -5.84
C VAL A 57 7.07 -1.05 -4.86
N VAL A 58 7.48 0.15 -5.26
CA VAL A 58 8.21 1.10 -4.42
C VAL A 58 7.40 2.39 -4.32
N ILE A 59 6.96 2.74 -3.12
CA ILE A 59 6.17 3.94 -2.84
C ILE A 59 7.09 4.95 -2.16
N THR A 60 7.64 5.89 -2.93
CA THR A 60 8.40 7.03 -2.40
C THR A 60 7.53 8.29 -2.25
N GLY A 61 6.42 8.35 -2.98
CA GLY A 61 5.39 9.39 -2.90
C GLY A 61 4.25 8.98 -1.96
N GLU A 62 3.00 9.07 -2.44
CA GLU A 62 1.82 8.72 -1.65
C GLU A 62 0.88 7.75 -2.38
N GLN A 63 0.44 6.72 -1.68
CA GLN A 63 -0.72 5.91 -2.05
C GLN A 63 -1.88 6.29 -1.13
N HIS A 64 -3.05 6.57 -1.71
CA HIS A 64 -4.33 6.72 -1.02
C HIS A 64 -5.37 5.72 -1.57
N GLY A 65 -5.86 4.80 -0.74
CA GLY A 65 -6.92 3.86 -1.10
C GLY A 65 -6.63 2.42 -0.67
N THR A 66 -6.86 1.47 -1.57
CA THR A 66 -6.73 0.04 -1.28
C THR A 66 -5.42 -0.50 -1.85
N VAL A 67 -4.70 -1.31 -1.07
CA VAL A 67 -3.51 -2.02 -1.53
C VAL A 67 -3.69 -3.51 -1.28
N ASN A 68 -3.57 -4.32 -2.33
CA ASN A 68 -3.50 -5.77 -2.24
C ASN A 68 -2.07 -6.22 -2.56
N VAL A 69 -1.47 -6.97 -1.65
CA VAL A 69 -0.13 -7.54 -1.80
C VAL A 69 -0.29 -9.06 -1.90
N ASN A 70 -0.21 -9.57 -3.13
CA ASN A 70 -0.37 -10.99 -3.40
C ASN A 70 0.87 -11.80 -3.00
N ASP A 71 0.77 -13.13 -3.12
CA ASP A 71 1.84 -14.04 -2.70
C ASP A 71 3.15 -13.72 -3.43
N ASN A 72 4.27 -13.66 -2.68
CA ASN A 72 5.61 -13.29 -3.14
C ASN A 72 5.75 -11.86 -3.68
N ALA A 73 4.71 -11.04 -3.66
CA ALA A 73 4.82 -9.63 -4.00
C ALA A 73 5.53 -8.86 -2.88
N LEU A 74 6.35 -7.89 -3.26
CA LEU A 74 7.06 -7.01 -2.33
C LEU A 74 6.63 -5.55 -2.52
N VAL A 75 6.10 -4.93 -1.47
CA VAL A 75 5.82 -3.49 -1.45
C VAL A 75 6.76 -2.80 -0.45
N ILE A 76 7.58 -1.88 -0.95
CA ILE A 76 8.47 -1.05 -0.14
C ILE A 76 7.86 0.34 -0.02
N VAL A 77 7.69 0.83 1.20
CA VAL A 77 7.10 2.13 1.51
C VAL A 77 8.15 3.03 2.14
N SER A 78 8.70 3.97 1.38
CA SER A 78 9.58 5.04 1.90
C SER A 78 8.85 6.39 2.03
N GLY A 79 7.69 6.53 1.36
CA GLY A 79 6.77 7.66 1.45
C GLY A 79 5.57 7.35 2.35
N LYS A 80 4.35 7.44 1.82
CA LYS A 80 3.11 7.19 2.58
C LYS A 80 2.19 6.21 1.88
N LEU A 81 1.61 5.29 2.66
CA LEU A 81 0.52 4.42 2.24
C LEU A 81 -0.65 4.64 3.19
N HIS A 82 -1.73 5.22 2.70
CA HIS A 82 -2.92 5.60 3.46
C HIS A 82 -4.15 4.84 2.98
N GLY A 83 -4.76 4.02 3.83
CA GLY A 83 -6.04 3.37 3.55
C GLY A 83 -6.11 1.93 4.01
N THR A 84 -6.60 1.03 3.16
CA THR A 84 -6.80 -0.39 3.49
C THR A 84 -5.74 -1.22 2.78
N THR A 85 -5.00 -2.01 3.55
CA THR A 85 -3.94 -2.88 3.02
C THR A 85 -4.22 -4.33 3.38
N SER A 86 -4.20 -5.21 2.38
CA SER A 86 -4.31 -6.66 2.56
C SER A 86 -3.01 -7.32 2.10
N VAL A 87 -2.43 -8.18 2.94
CA VAL A 87 -1.19 -8.90 2.64
C VAL A 87 -1.46 -10.40 2.69
N SER A 88 -1.25 -11.08 1.56
CA SER A 88 -1.40 -12.53 1.44
C SER A 88 -0.23 -13.29 2.10
N TYR A 89 -0.32 -14.61 2.23
CA TYR A 89 0.56 -15.42 3.08
C TYR A 89 2.06 -15.25 2.82
N ASN A 90 2.46 -15.10 1.56
CA ASN A 90 3.87 -14.86 1.21
C ASN A 90 4.12 -13.43 0.71
N GLY A 91 3.13 -12.56 0.82
CA GLY A 91 3.28 -11.14 0.51
C GLY A 91 4.13 -10.45 1.58
N THR A 92 4.93 -9.48 1.16
CA THR A 92 5.78 -8.71 2.06
C THR A 92 5.57 -7.21 1.89
N ILE A 93 5.43 -6.51 3.01
CA ILE A 93 5.54 -5.05 3.06
C ILE A 93 6.74 -4.65 3.91
N GLU A 94 7.56 -3.75 3.40
CA GLU A 94 8.65 -3.11 4.13
C GLU A 94 8.36 -1.61 4.25
N VAL A 95 8.08 -1.13 5.45
CA VAL A 95 7.93 0.29 5.75
C VAL A 95 9.27 0.83 6.20
N GLU A 96 9.96 1.53 5.31
CA GLU A 96 11.29 2.08 5.54
C GLU A 96 11.30 3.19 6.60
N ASN A 97 12.49 3.59 7.08
CA ASN A 97 12.67 4.56 8.17
C ASN A 97 11.84 5.86 8.02
N THR A 98 11.69 6.38 6.80
CA THR A 98 10.89 7.59 6.51
C THR A 98 9.45 7.27 6.13
N GLY A 99 9.16 6.00 5.89
CA GLY A 99 7.88 5.49 5.44
C GLY A 99 6.80 5.50 6.50
N LYS A 100 5.56 5.65 6.05
CA LYS A 100 4.38 5.53 6.92
C LYS A 100 3.33 4.65 6.28
N LEU A 101 2.87 3.66 7.04
CA LEU A 101 1.69 2.85 6.75
C LEU A 101 0.57 3.25 7.71
N VAL A 102 -0.50 3.85 7.18
CA VAL A 102 -1.60 4.39 7.98
C VAL A 102 -2.94 3.85 7.51
N GLY A 103 -3.74 3.31 8.44
CA GLY A 103 -5.10 2.85 8.18
C GLY A 103 -5.33 1.40 8.61
N THR A 104 -6.11 0.65 7.84
CA THR A 104 -6.47 -0.73 8.15
C THR A 104 -5.48 -1.68 7.50
N LEU A 105 -4.91 -2.60 8.27
CA LEU A 105 -4.01 -3.65 7.80
C LEU A 105 -4.60 -5.02 8.12
N ASN A 106 -4.89 -5.80 7.09
CA ASN A 106 -5.23 -7.23 7.19
C ASN A 106 -4.02 -8.03 6.72
N ASN A 107 -3.24 -8.55 7.67
CA ASN A 107 -1.96 -9.17 7.41
C ASN A 107 -2.05 -10.70 7.56
N ARG A 108 -1.78 -11.45 6.50
CA ARG A 108 -1.51 -12.89 6.56
C ARG A 108 -0.07 -13.24 6.19
N GLY A 109 0.70 -12.26 5.72
CA GLY A 109 2.10 -12.42 5.34
C GLY A 109 3.04 -11.74 6.32
N THR A 110 4.04 -11.03 5.77
CA THR A 110 5.09 -10.36 6.53
C THR A 110 4.99 -8.85 6.35
N VAL A 111 5.01 -8.11 7.47
CA VAL A 111 5.08 -6.65 7.45
C VAL A 111 6.21 -6.23 8.38
N ILE A 112 7.27 -5.65 7.80
CA ILE A 112 8.43 -5.14 8.51
C ILE A 112 8.29 -3.62 8.59
N VAL A 113 8.40 -3.07 9.79
CA VAL A 113 8.24 -1.63 10.04
C VAL A 113 9.53 -1.10 10.65
N ARG A 114 10.22 -0.27 9.87
CA ARG A 114 11.39 0.53 10.25
C ARG A 114 11.03 2.01 10.43
N GLY A 115 9.95 2.46 9.78
CA GLY A 115 9.33 3.77 9.97
C GLY A 115 8.13 3.74 10.92
N GLY A 116 6.98 4.25 10.46
CA GLY A 116 5.76 4.32 11.27
C GLY A 116 4.61 3.46 10.76
N PHE A 117 3.96 2.70 11.65
CA PHE A 117 2.64 2.12 11.41
C PHE A 117 1.61 2.79 12.32
N GLY A 118 0.40 3.09 11.83
CA GLY A 118 -0.67 3.62 12.66
C GLY A 118 -2.04 3.22 12.15
N GLY A 119 -2.84 2.55 12.98
CA GLY A 119 -4.21 2.18 12.63
C GLY A 119 -4.59 0.81 13.17
N VAL A 120 -5.54 0.16 12.49
CA VAL A 120 -6.14 -1.10 12.93
C VAL A 120 -5.42 -2.26 12.25
N LEU A 121 -4.99 -3.24 13.04
CA LEU A 121 -4.34 -4.45 12.56
C LEU A 121 -5.22 -5.67 12.82
N SER A 122 -5.35 -6.55 11.83
CA SER A 122 -5.89 -7.90 11.98
C SER A 122 -4.97 -8.93 11.32
N GLY A 123 -4.99 -10.16 11.84
CA GLY A 123 -4.13 -11.25 11.38
C GLY A 123 -2.76 -11.24 12.06
N ASN A 124 -1.70 -11.55 11.30
CA ASN A 124 -0.32 -11.59 11.78
C ASN A 124 0.13 -10.21 12.29
N GLY A 125 0.97 -10.22 13.32
CA GLY A 125 1.62 -9.01 13.83
C GLY A 125 2.50 -8.32 12.79
N VAL A 126 3.04 -7.17 13.16
CA VAL A 126 4.12 -6.50 12.43
C VAL A 126 5.46 -6.78 13.11
N ILE A 127 6.53 -6.86 12.34
CA ILE A 127 7.91 -6.97 12.82
C ILE A 127 8.47 -5.56 12.92
N LEU A 128 8.84 -5.13 14.13
CA LEU A 128 9.52 -3.84 14.31
C LEU A 128 11.03 -4.03 14.19
N GLU A 129 11.66 -3.21 13.35
CA GLU A 129 13.11 -3.18 13.17
C GLU A 129 13.64 -1.76 13.34
N GLY A 130 14.86 -1.61 13.85
CA GLY A 130 15.51 -0.31 14.02
C GLY A 130 14.67 0.67 14.86
N ASN A 131 14.35 1.83 14.28
CA ASN A 131 13.53 2.87 14.92
C ASN A 131 12.04 2.74 14.63
N GLY A 132 11.60 1.58 14.13
CA GLY A 132 10.21 1.31 13.79
C GLY A 132 9.28 1.47 14.98
N TYR A 133 8.10 2.06 14.75
CA TYR A 133 7.13 2.31 15.81
C TYR A 133 5.68 2.12 15.35
N ILE A 134 4.82 1.73 16.31
CA ILE A 134 3.36 1.68 16.15
C ILE A 134 2.77 2.88 16.88
N LYS A 135 2.11 3.78 16.14
CA LYS A 135 1.37 4.91 16.71
C LYS A 135 0.04 4.40 17.25
N GLN A 136 -0.09 4.42 18.58
CA GLN A 136 -1.34 4.08 19.27
C GLN A 136 -2.40 5.17 19.03
N PRO A 137 -3.69 4.81 18.95
CA PRO A 137 -4.76 5.80 18.94
C PRO A 137 -4.72 6.62 20.22
N LYS A 138 -4.88 7.93 20.10
CA LYS A 138 -5.10 8.80 21.26
C LYS A 138 -6.57 8.67 21.64
N VAL A 139 -6.86 8.12 22.81
CA VAL A 139 -8.24 8.03 23.30
C VAL A 139 -8.55 9.32 24.06
N GLU A 140 -9.42 10.17 23.52
CA GLU A 140 -9.99 11.31 24.26
C GLU A 140 -11.50 11.13 24.37
N ASN A 141 -12.03 11.18 25.60
CA ASN A 141 -13.47 11.06 25.88
C ASN A 141 -14.14 9.80 25.28
N GLY A 142 -13.41 8.68 25.19
CA GLY A 142 -13.91 7.43 24.61
C GLY A 142 -13.90 7.39 23.07
N ILE A 143 -13.34 8.42 22.42
CA ILE A 143 -13.17 8.50 20.96
C ILE A 143 -11.68 8.29 20.63
N ASN A 144 -11.41 7.43 19.65
CA ASN A 144 -10.06 7.14 19.16
C ASN A 144 -9.66 8.16 18.09
N TYR A 145 -8.62 8.95 18.35
CA TYR A 145 -8.02 9.91 17.43
C TYR A 145 -6.72 9.33 16.86
N TYR A 146 -6.59 9.35 15.53
CA TYR A 146 -5.38 8.97 14.80
C TYR A 146 -4.81 10.25 14.16
N GLU A 147 -4.11 11.09 14.94
CA GLU A 147 -3.27 12.18 14.39
C GLU A 147 -1.96 11.63 13.82
#